data_AF-A0A0A2ECC9-F1
#
_entry.id   AF-A0A0A2ECC9-F1
#
_cell.length_a   1.000
_cell.length_b   1.000
_cell.length_c   1.000
_cell.angle_alpha   90.00
_cell.angle_beta   90.00
_cell.angle_gamma   90.00
#
_symmetry.space_group_name_H-M   'P 1'
#
loop_
_entity.id
_entity.type
_entity.pdbx_description
1 polymer ?
#
loop_
_entity_poly.entity_id
_entity_poly.type
_entity_poly.pdbx_seq_one_letter_code
_entity_poly.pdbx_strand_id
1 'polypeptide(L)'
;MNKIFTRWMIIVLAALVVGVFVAWLLRQQFAVHEIRAFISPTEIELGDSIRFSDSTLHADEVLWEFGNGDMSIQKSGYYVFPQIGRYQVRLKVDNKQETRFIVNVKEPRRALEQKSIRIIAPETALQNEYISFMADGNSQEWRWEFGETGEIDSKEKNPTYSYQNPGIYEVHLSSEDTEYPVIHRIEILPEYAESESIDVLTLIATDIQEHLQNIVDGEPFNSNYNYILEKYLCNNPNAQVLVNNVKQNDFYSYCHELKIIGSRSSTVIVEVVVEPDKKSNCVKKLLIRQSSLTQEKTL
;
A
#
# COMPACT_ATOMS: atom_id res chain seq x y z
N MET A 1 -47.97 74.67 -58.44
CA MET A 1 -47.24 74.61 -57.17
C MET A 1 -46.31 73.39 -57.01
N ASN A 2 -46.14 72.50 -58.00
CA ASN A 2 -45.39 71.25 -57.79
C ASN A 2 -43.86 71.35 -57.97
N LYS A 3 -43.33 72.23 -58.83
CA LYS A 3 -41.87 72.27 -59.14
C LYS A 3 -40.97 72.70 -57.99
N ILE A 4 -41.45 73.58 -57.10
CA ILE A 4 -40.67 74.06 -55.94
C ILE A 4 -40.57 72.96 -54.88
N PHE A 5 -41.67 72.23 -54.65
CA PHE A 5 -41.71 71.12 -53.72
C PHE A 5 -40.81 69.95 -54.18
N THR A 6 -40.78 69.64 -55.49
CA THR A 6 -39.88 68.62 -56.04
C THR A 6 -38.41 69.03 -55.91
N ARG A 7 -38.07 70.30 -56.16
CA ARG A 7 -36.70 70.81 -55.99
C ARG A 7 -36.25 70.77 -54.53
N TRP A 8 -37.12 71.17 -53.61
CA TRP A 8 -36.80 71.15 -52.18
C TRP A 8 -36.64 69.71 -51.66
N MET A 9 -37.48 68.78 -52.11
CA MET A 9 -37.31 67.34 -51.83
C MET A 9 -35.99 66.79 -52.35
N ILE A 10 -35.56 67.17 -53.57
CA ILE A 10 -34.27 66.72 -54.13
C ILE A 10 -33.09 67.23 -53.28
N ILE A 11 -33.16 68.47 -52.79
CA ILE A 11 -32.10 69.05 -51.92
C ILE A 11 -32.03 68.29 -50.59
N VAL A 12 -33.17 67.97 -49.98
CA VAL A 12 -33.22 67.21 -48.73
C VAL A 12 -32.70 65.77 -48.92
N LEU A 13 -33.06 65.11 -50.03
CA LEU A 13 -32.55 63.79 -50.38
C LEU A 13 -31.04 63.80 -50.62
N ALA A 14 -30.53 64.81 -51.34
CA ALA A 14 -29.09 64.97 -51.58
C ALA A 14 -28.33 65.21 -50.26
N ALA A 15 -28.87 66.04 -49.35
CA ALA A 15 -28.27 66.27 -48.04
C ALA A 15 -28.25 65.00 -47.17
N LEU A 16 -29.31 64.18 -47.23
CA LEU A 16 -29.34 62.87 -46.55
C LEU A 16 -28.31 61.90 -47.12
N VAL A 17 -28.18 61.81 -48.44
CA VAL A 17 -27.18 60.95 -49.10
C VAL A 17 -25.76 61.40 -48.75
N VAL A 18 -25.49 62.71 -48.75
CA VAL A 18 -24.20 63.25 -48.33
C VAL A 18 -23.96 62.98 -46.84
N GLY A 19 -24.97 63.13 -45.98
CA GLY A 19 -24.87 62.80 -44.56
C GLY A 19 -24.55 61.32 -44.31
N VAL A 20 -25.19 60.41 -45.05
CA VAL A 20 -24.91 58.97 -45.00
C VAL A 20 -23.51 58.67 -45.55
N PHE A 21 -23.09 59.33 -46.62
CA PHE A 21 -21.76 59.17 -47.19
C PHE A 21 -20.66 59.68 -46.24
N VAL A 22 -20.86 60.84 -45.62
CA VAL A 22 -19.96 61.40 -44.60
C VAL A 22 -19.93 60.51 -43.36
N ALA A 23 -21.07 60.01 -42.89
CA ALA A 23 -21.13 59.05 -41.79
C ALA A 23 -20.42 57.73 -42.14
N TRP A 24 -20.55 57.25 -43.37
CA TRP A 24 -19.84 56.08 -43.88
C TRP A 24 -18.32 56.34 -43.97
N LEU A 25 -17.91 57.51 -44.43
CA LEU A 25 -16.51 57.93 -44.52
C LEU A 25 -15.88 58.07 -43.12
N LEU A 26 -16.60 58.68 -42.17
CA LEU A 26 -16.20 58.78 -40.77
C LEU A 26 -16.14 57.38 -40.14
N ARG A 27 -17.08 56.49 -40.44
CA ARG A 27 -17.05 55.09 -39.98
C ARG A 27 -15.82 54.33 -40.50
N GLN A 28 -15.40 54.57 -41.74
CA GLN A 28 -14.15 54.00 -42.29
C GLN A 28 -12.91 54.55 -41.55
N GLN A 29 -12.89 55.85 -41.24
CA GLN A 29 -11.78 56.51 -40.53
C GLN A 29 -11.69 56.11 -39.04
N PHE A 30 -12.82 55.78 -38.41
CA PHE A 30 -12.92 55.37 -36.99
C PHE A 30 -13.16 53.87 -36.79
N ALA A 31 -13.01 53.04 -37.83
CA ALA A 31 -13.04 51.59 -37.69
C ALA A 31 -11.78 51.15 -36.94
N VAL A 32 -11.86 51.04 -35.62
CA VAL A 32 -10.84 50.38 -34.81
C VAL A 32 -10.78 48.93 -35.28
N HIS A 33 -9.70 48.58 -35.96
CA HIS A 33 -9.48 47.22 -36.41
C HIS A 33 -9.15 46.36 -35.19
N GLU A 34 -9.98 45.38 -34.87
CA GLU A 34 -9.72 44.48 -33.76
C GLU A 34 -8.42 43.70 -33.99
N ILE A 35 -7.53 43.71 -32.99
CA ILE A 35 -6.29 42.93 -33.03
C ILE A 35 -6.65 41.44 -33.09
N ARG A 36 -6.12 40.75 -34.11
CA ARG A 36 -6.28 39.30 -34.28
C ARG A 36 -4.94 38.62 -34.10
N ALA A 37 -4.56 38.40 -32.84
CA ALA A 37 -3.28 37.79 -32.50
C ALA A 37 -3.44 36.68 -31.46
N PHE A 38 -2.53 35.72 -31.47
CA PHE A 38 -2.51 34.64 -30.50
C PHE A 38 -1.09 34.26 -30.07
N ILE A 39 -1.00 33.71 -28.86
CA ILE A 39 0.17 33.02 -28.33
C ILE A 39 -0.26 31.64 -27.86
N SER A 40 0.51 30.61 -28.22
CA SER A 40 0.29 29.24 -27.75
C SER A 40 1.61 28.47 -27.68
N PRO A 41 1.87 27.71 -26.61
CA PRO A 41 1.11 27.63 -25.37
C PRO A 41 1.30 28.87 -24.47
N THR A 42 0.41 29.11 -23.51
CA THR A 42 0.60 30.14 -22.46
C THR A 42 1.21 29.60 -21.17
N GLU A 43 1.30 28.27 -21.03
CA GLU A 43 2.06 27.60 -19.98
C GLU A 43 3.10 26.70 -20.63
N ILE A 44 4.38 26.96 -20.36
CA ILE A 44 5.51 26.24 -20.94
C ILE A 44 6.58 25.96 -19.89
N GLU A 45 7.48 25.04 -20.18
CA GLU A 45 8.65 24.76 -19.32
C GLU A 45 9.88 25.52 -19.84
N LEU A 46 10.88 25.74 -18.97
CA LEU A 46 12.12 26.41 -19.37
C LEU A 46 12.79 25.65 -20.52
N GLY A 47 13.06 26.36 -21.62
CA GLY A 47 13.63 25.78 -22.85
C GLY A 47 12.59 25.43 -23.92
N ASP A 48 11.31 25.38 -23.59
CA ASP A 48 10.23 25.28 -24.57
C ASP A 48 10.03 26.62 -25.29
N SER A 49 9.51 26.55 -26.52
CA SER A 49 9.16 27.74 -27.30
C SER A 49 7.66 28.00 -27.29
N ILE A 50 7.27 29.27 -27.18
CA ILE A 50 5.93 29.72 -27.56
C ILE A 50 5.88 29.99 -29.06
N ARG A 51 4.71 29.82 -29.66
CA ARG A 51 4.38 30.36 -30.99
C ARG A 51 3.57 31.64 -30.81
N PHE A 52 3.99 32.71 -31.48
CA PHE A 52 3.23 33.96 -31.57
C PHE A 52 2.84 34.23 -33.02
N SER A 53 1.66 34.82 -33.22
CA SER A 53 1.20 35.22 -34.55
C SER A 53 0.20 36.36 -34.48
N ASP A 54 0.36 37.33 -35.37
CA ASP A 54 -0.59 38.38 -35.67
C ASP A 54 -1.21 38.16 -37.06
N SER A 55 -2.50 38.45 -37.18
CA SER A 55 -3.28 38.43 -38.42
C SER A 55 -4.25 39.62 -38.46
N THR A 56 -3.85 40.73 -37.83
CA THR A 56 -4.63 41.97 -37.80
C THR A 56 -4.73 42.55 -39.21
N LEU A 57 -5.96 42.82 -39.65
CA LEU A 57 -6.23 43.33 -41.00
C LEU A 57 -5.71 44.76 -41.13
N HIS A 58 -5.05 45.05 -42.26
CA HIS A 58 -4.47 46.36 -42.59
C HIS A 58 -3.41 46.88 -41.59
N ALA A 59 -2.76 45.99 -40.83
CA ALA A 59 -1.63 46.36 -39.98
C ALA A 59 -0.36 46.59 -40.83
N ASP A 60 0.18 47.81 -40.76
CA ASP A 60 1.41 48.24 -41.43
C ASP A 60 2.63 47.82 -40.61
N GLU A 61 2.57 47.97 -39.28
CA GLU A 61 3.66 47.65 -38.35
C GLU A 61 3.18 46.87 -37.14
N VAL A 62 3.96 45.87 -36.73
CA VAL A 62 3.76 45.10 -35.50
C VAL A 62 5.04 45.03 -34.68
N LEU A 63 4.88 45.12 -33.36
CA LEU A 63 5.98 44.96 -32.41
C LEU A 63 5.54 44.07 -31.25
N TRP A 64 6.17 42.92 -31.13
CA TRP A 64 6.07 42.03 -29.98
C TRP A 64 7.14 42.39 -28.96
N GLU A 65 6.74 42.61 -27.71
CA GLU A 65 7.61 42.82 -26.55
C GLU A 65 7.38 41.64 -25.59
N PHE A 66 8.40 40.80 -25.34
CA PHE A 66 8.21 39.55 -24.58
C PHE A 66 8.19 39.74 -23.06
N GLY A 67 8.36 40.98 -22.57
CA GLY A 67 8.28 41.31 -21.14
C GLY A 67 9.57 41.07 -20.35
N ASN A 68 10.62 40.51 -20.98
CA ASN A 68 11.98 40.36 -20.44
C ASN A 68 12.98 41.37 -21.04
N GLY A 69 12.52 42.27 -21.91
CA GLY A 69 13.35 43.22 -22.65
C GLY A 69 13.55 42.84 -24.13
N ASP A 70 13.27 41.59 -24.52
CA ASP A 70 13.38 41.16 -25.90
C ASP A 70 12.18 41.61 -26.73
N MET A 71 12.42 41.80 -28.04
CA MET A 71 11.42 42.28 -28.99
C MET A 71 11.49 41.56 -30.33
N SER A 72 10.36 41.53 -31.05
CA SER A 72 10.29 41.04 -32.43
C SER A 72 9.35 41.87 -33.29
N ILE A 73 9.78 42.19 -34.52
CA ILE A 73 8.98 42.87 -35.56
C ILE A 73 8.34 41.88 -36.54
N GLN A 74 8.52 40.57 -36.33
CA GLN A 74 7.93 39.56 -37.20
C GLN A 74 6.43 39.41 -36.91
N LYS A 75 5.62 39.21 -37.96
CA LYS A 75 4.18 38.93 -37.79
C LYS A 75 3.92 37.61 -37.08
N SER A 76 4.78 36.61 -37.26
CA SER A 76 4.68 35.33 -36.56
C SER A 76 6.05 34.68 -36.39
N GLY A 77 6.17 33.80 -35.39
CA GLY A 77 7.42 33.11 -35.10
C GLY A 77 7.35 32.26 -33.83
N TYR A 78 8.52 31.79 -33.40
CA TYR A 78 8.72 31.08 -32.16
C TYR A 78 9.68 31.86 -31.25
N TYR A 79 9.49 31.76 -29.94
CA TYR A 79 10.34 32.43 -28.96
C TYR A 79 10.54 31.56 -27.72
N VAL A 80 11.77 31.53 -27.19
CA VAL A 80 12.15 30.75 -26.01
C VAL A 80 12.58 31.72 -24.91
N PHE A 81 11.97 31.61 -23.74
CA PHE A 81 12.32 32.45 -22.59
C PHE A 81 13.58 31.92 -21.90
N PRO A 82 14.54 32.80 -21.54
CA PRO A 82 15.82 32.37 -20.95
C PRO A 82 15.73 32.03 -19.47
N GLN A 83 14.66 32.43 -18.77
CA GLN A 83 14.49 32.24 -17.33
C GLN A 83 13.06 31.83 -16.98
N ILE A 84 12.89 31.21 -15.82
CA ILE A 84 11.57 30.91 -15.25
C ILE A 84 10.87 32.18 -14.80
N GLY A 85 9.54 32.17 -14.83
CA GLY A 85 8.74 33.28 -14.35
C GLY A 85 7.50 33.55 -15.17
N ARG A 86 6.79 34.61 -14.75
CA ARG A 86 5.55 35.05 -15.38
C ARG A 86 5.83 36.27 -16.25
N TYR A 87 5.74 36.08 -17.56
CA TYR A 87 6.00 37.11 -18.56
C TYR A 87 4.70 37.69 -19.10
N GLN A 88 4.66 39.02 -19.21
CA GLN A 88 3.55 39.72 -19.87
C GLN A 88 4.01 40.14 -21.26
N VAL A 89 3.66 39.34 -22.26
CA VAL A 89 3.95 39.62 -23.66
C VAL A 89 2.98 40.67 -24.18
N ARG A 90 3.49 41.71 -24.82
CA ARG A 90 2.70 42.80 -25.41
C ARG A 90 2.87 42.80 -26.92
N LEU A 91 1.76 42.94 -27.65
CA LEU A 91 1.78 43.26 -29.07
C LEU A 91 1.30 44.69 -29.25
N LYS A 92 2.08 45.52 -29.92
CA LYS A 92 1.70 46.85 -30.42
C LYS A 92 1.49 46.80 -31.93
N VAL A 93 0.37 47.32 -32.40
CA VAL A 93 0.02 47.41 -33.83
C VAL A 93 -0.10 48.89 -34.20
N ASP A 94 0.64 49.29 -35.24
CA ASP A 94 0.71 50.66 -35.80
C ASP A 94 0.95 51.76 -34.74
N ASN A 95 1.60 51.40 -33.64
CA ASN A 95 1.84 52.24 -32.45
C ASN A 95 0.57 52.90 -31.87
N LYS A 96 -0.61 52.36 -32.17
CA LYS A 96 -1.91 52.91 -31.76
C LYS A 96 -2.72 51.95 -30.91
N GLN A 97 -2.62 50.66 -31.20
CA GLN A 97 -3.35 49.61 -30.49
C GLN A 97 -2.37 48.66 -29.80
N GLU A 98 -2.75 48.17 -28.63
CA GLU A 98 -1.98 47.13 -27.95
C GLU A 98 -2.88 46.04 -27.37
N THR A 99 -2.35 44.81 -27.32
CA THR A 99 -2.92 43.69 -26.59
C THR A 99 -1.84 42.99 -25.76
N ARG A 100 -2.26 42.26 -24.73
CA ARG A 100 -1.36 41.63 -23.77
C ARG A 100 -1.72 40.17 -23.57
N PHE A 101 -0.69 39.35 -23.45
CA PHE A 101 -0.77 37.91 -23.19
C PHE A 101 0.09 37.59 -21.96
N ILE A 102 -0.34 36.61 -21.18
CA ILE A 102 0.43 36.12 -20.04
C ILE A 102 1.00 34.76 -20.41
N VAL A 103 2.32 34.62 -20.31
CA VAL A 103 3.03 33.37 -20.48
C VAL A 103 3.69 33.00 -19.16
N ASN A 104 3.45 31.79 -18.69
CA ASN A 104 4.04 31.27 -17.46
C ASN A 104 5.09 30.22 -17.82
N VAL A 105 6.35 30.51 -17.50
CA VAL A 105 7.49 29.62 -17.72
C VAL A 105 7.82 28.95 -16.40
N LYS A 106 7.54 27.65 -16.34
CA LYS A 106 7.77 26.81 -15.17
C LYS A 106 9.14 26.13 -15.27
N GLU A 107 9.64 25.63 -14.14
CA GLU A 107 10.81 24.75 -14.15
C GLU A 107 10.53 23.50 -15.00
N PRO A 108 11.54 22.96 -15.70
CA PRO A 108 11.41 21.71 -16.44
C PRO A 108 10.97 20.58 -15.50
N ARG A 109 9.94 19.82 -15.89
CA ARG A 109 9.37 18.73 -15.07
C ARG A 109 10.40 17.66 -14.70
N ARG A 110 11.53 17.60 -15.42
CA ARG A 110 12.66 16.70 -15.15
C ARG A 110 13.28 16.88 -13.76
N ALA A 111 13.09 18.01 -13.08
CA ALA A 111 13.61 18.20 -11.72
C ALA A 111 12.71 17.61 -10.61
N LEU A 112 11.44 17.27 -10.90
CA LEU A 112 10.45 16.88 -9.89
C LEU A 112 9.88 15.47 -10.08
N GLU A 113 10.35 14.71 -11.08
CA GLU A 113 10.10 13.27 -11.21
C GLU A 113 11.34 12.43 -10.88
N GLN A 114 12.08 12.78 -9.82
CA GLN A 114 12.78 11.74 -9.09
C GLN A 114 11.71 10.89 -8.43
N LYS A 115 11.40 9.74 -9.02
CA LYS A 115 10.62 8.68 -8.39
C LYS A 115 11.25 8.46 -7.01
N SER A 116 10.57 8.94 -5.96
CA SER A 116 11.05 8.83 -4.58
C SER A 116 11.52 7.42 -4.34
N ILE A 117 12.74 7.25 -3.85
CA ILE A 117 13.26 5.94 -3.47
C ILE A 117 12.34 5.35 -2.40
N ARG A 118 11.94 4.09 -2.57
CA ARG A 118 11.07 3.35 -1.65
C ARG A 118 11.63 1.96 -1.40
N ILE A 119 11.38 1.45 -0.20
CA ILE A 119 11.63 0.05 0.14
C ILE A 119 10.36 -0.75 -0.13
N ILE A 120 10.50 -1.89 -0.79
CA ILE A 120 9.44 -2.89 -0.95
C ILE A 120 9.91 -4.16 -0.25
N ALA A 121 9.26 -4.49 0.86
CA ALA A 121 9.56 -5.63 1.72
C ALA A 121 8.31 -5.97 2.57
N PRO A 122 8.19 -7.20 3.11
CA PRO A 122 7.11 -7.55 4.01
C PRO A 122 7.20 -6.79 5.35
N GLU A 123 6.05 -6.61 6.02
CA GLU A 123 5.98 -6.00 7.36
C GLU A 123 6.28 -7.00 8.48
N THR A 124 6.15 -8.30 8.19
CA THR A 124 6.36 -9.39 9.16
C THR A 124 7.08 -10.56 8.50
N ALA A 125 7.98 -11.24 9.22
CA ALA A 125 8.65 -12.46 8.77
C ALA A 125 8.98 -13.40 9.95
N LEU A 126 9.36 -14.65 9.66
CA LEU A 126 9.83 -15.57 10.69
C LEU A 126 11.35 -15.43 10.92
N GLN A 127 11.80 -15.71 12.13
CA GLN A 127 13.21 -15.87 12.45
C GLN A 127 13.88 -16.87 11.50
N ASN A 128 15.13 -16.59 11.10
CA ASN A 128 15.92 -17.38 10.14
C ASN A 128 15.36 -17.49 8.71
N GLU A 129 14.23 -16.84 8.41
CA GLU A 129 13.69 -16.77 7.05
C GLU A 129 14.50 -15.80 6.19
N TYR A 130 14.77 -16.18 4.94
CA TYR A 130 15.40 -15.30 3.95
C TYR A 130 14.36 -14.31 3.39
N ILE A 131 14.50 -13.04 3.73
CA ILE A 131 13.59 -11.96 3.35
C ILE A 131 14.19 -11.19 2.18
N SER A 132 13.42 -11.01 1.11
CA SER A 132 13.83 -10.20 -0.04
C SER A 132 13.43 -8.74 0.17
N PHE A 133 14.41 -7.84 0.08
CA PHE A 133 14.22 -6.40 0.10
C PHE A 133 14.47 -5.85 -1.30
N MET A 134 13.63 -4.92 -1.75
CA MET A 134 13.76 -4.29 -3.06
C MET A 134 13.75 -2.78 -2.93
N ALA A 135 14.74 -2.11 -3.52
CA ALA A 135 14.74 -0.67 -3.70
C ALA A 135 14.00 -0.30 -5.00
N ASP A 136 12.84 0.36 -4.86
CA ASP A 136 12.16 0.99 -5.99
C ASP A 136 12.65 2.42 -6.18
N GLY A 137 13.20 2.71 -7.35
CA GLY A 137 13.87 3.97 -7.66
C GLY A 137 15.07 3.77 -8.59
N ASN A 138 15.63 4.87 -9.06
CA ASN A 138 16.86 4.90 -9.84
C ASN A 138 17.94 5.59 -9.01
N SER A 139 19.02 4.86 -8.74
CA SER A 139 20.24 5.38 -8.13
C SER A 139 21.44 4.53 -8.55
N GLN A 140 22.64 5.10 -8.55
CA GLN A 140 23.87 4.37 -8.86
C GLN A 140 24.39 3.55 -7.67
N GLU A 141 24.09 3.98 -6.44
CA GLU A 141 24.52 3.32 -5.20
C GLU A 141 23.35 3.06 -4.25
N TRP A 142 23.41 1.92 -3.57
CA TRP A 142 22.49 1.52 -2.50
C TRP A 142 23.29 1.19 -1.25
N ARG A 143 22.76 1.53 -0.09
CA ARG A 143 23.32 1.19 1.22
C ARG A 143 22.18 0.76 2.12
N TRP A 144 22.18 -0.52 2.45
CA TRP A 144 21.19 -1.15 3.33
C TRP A 144 21.78 -1.34 4.71
N GLU A 145 21.03 -0.97 5.73
CA GLU A 145 21.30 -1.29 7.13
C GLU A 145 20.04 -1.98 7.67
N PHE A 146 20.13 -3.24 8.06
CA PHE A 146 18.97 -4.03 8.50
C PHE A 146 18.66 -3.85 10.00
N GLY A 147 19.45 -3.04 10.70
CA GLY A 147 19.14 -2.59 12.06
C GLY A 147 19.65 -3.49 13.19
N GLU A 148 20.38 -4.57 12.90
CA GLU A 148 21.00 -5.42 13.94
C GLU A 148 22.29 -4.80 14.52
N THR A 149 23.12 -4.19 13.67
CA THR A 149 24.45 -3.68 14.03
C THR A 149 24.58 -2.17 13.88
N GLY A 150 23.70 -1.54 13.09
CA GLY A 150 23.83 -0.14 12.67
C GLY A 150 24.95 0.09 11.65
N GLU A 151 25.46 -0.97 11.02
CA GLU A 151 26.43 -0.92 9.93
C GLU A 151 25.77 -1.21 8.57
N ILE A 152 26.48 -0.91 7.49
CA ILE A 152 26.00 -1.22 6.13
C ILE A 152 26.16 -2.71 5.87
N ASP A 153 25.04 -3.42 5.79
CA ASP A 153 24.96 -4.86 5.53
C ASP A 153 25.06 -5.20 4.03
N SER A 154 24.52 -4.35 3.14
CA SER A 154 24.52 -4.60 1.70
C SER A 154 24.57 -3.34 0.84
N LYS A 155 25.13 -3.50 -0.38
CA LYS A 155 25.17 -2.48 -1.43
C LYS A 155 24.41 -2.87 -2.69
N GLU A 156 23.75 -4.02 -2.68
CA GLU A 156 22.95 -4.49 -3.80
C GLU A 156 21.61 -3.75 -3.87
N LYS A 157 21.03 -3.63 -5.07
CA LYS A 157 19.72 -2.99 -5.22
C LYS A 157 18.60 -3.81 -4.56
N ASN A 158 18.68 -5.14 -4.69
CA ASN A 158 17.67 -6.08 -4.20
C ASN A 158 18.33 -7.17 -3.34
N PRO A 159 18.77 -6.86 -2.11
CA PRO A 159 19.41 -7.84 -1.25
C PRO A 159 18.42 -8.82 -0.63
N THR A 160 18.95 -9.92 -0.12
CA THR A 160 18.24 -10.86 0.75
C THR A 160 18.91 -10.87 2.12
N TYR A 161 18.14 -10.87 3.20
CA TYR A 161 18.65 -10.87 4.58
C TYR A 161 17.78 -11.75 5.49
N SER A 162 18.36 -12.28 6.56
CA SER A 162 17.65 -13.07 7.57
C SER A 162 18.03 -12.63 8.97
N TYR A 163 17.04 -12.56 9.86
CA TYR A 163 17.23 -12.14 11.25
C TYR A 163 17.35 -13.34 12.16
N GLN A 164 18.37 -13.34 13.02
CA GLN A 164 18.62 -14.43 13.95
C GLN A 164 17.77 -14.36 15.22
N ASN A 165 17.29 -13.18 15.61
CA ASN A 165 16.51 -13.02 16.84
C ASN A 165 15.13 -12.43 16.52
N PRO A 166 14.08 -12.85 17.22
CA PRO A 166 12.77 -12.20 17.14
C PRO A 166 12.84 -10.76 17.66
N GLY A 167 12.03 -9.87 17.08
CA GLY A 167 12.00 -8.47 17.46
C GLY A 167 11.49 -7.55 16.37
N ILE A 168 11.42 -6.25 16.67
CA ILE A 168 11.07 -5.22 15.69
C ILE A 168 12.36 -4.53 15.24
N TYR A 169 12.58 -4.51 13.93
CA TYR A 169 13.76 -3.93 13.31
C TYR A 169 13.38 -2.74 12.41
N GLU A 170 14.27 -1.74 12.36
CA GLU A 170 14.17 -0.60 11.45
C GLU A 170 15.24 -0.76 10.36
N VAL A 171 14.79 -1.03 9.14
CA VAL A 171 15.64 -1.15 7.95
C VAL A 171 15.81 0.23 7.33
N HIS A 172 17.07 0.67 7.18
CA HIS A 172 17.42 1.93 6.55
C HIS A 172 17.98 1.68 5.15
N LEU A 173 17.47 2.43 4.17
CA LEU A 173 18.00 2.51 2.82
C LEU A 173 18.50 3.92 2.53
N SER A 174 19.79 4.05 2.28
CA SER A 174 20.42 5.29 1.82
C SER A 174 20.96 5.15 0.41
N SER A 175 20.92 6.25 -0.35
CA SER A 175 21.41 6.39 -1.71
C SER A 175 22.00 7.79 -1.90
N GLU A 176 22.71 8.03 -3.01
CA GLU A 176 23.23 9.36 -3.36
C GLU A 176 22.12 10.42 -3.56
N ASP A 177 20.90 9.97 -3.86
CA ASP A 177 19.73 10.82 -4.14
C ASP A 177 18.89 11.11 -2.88
N THR A 178 19.19 10.46 -1.73
CA THR A 178 18.41 10.61 -0.49
C THR A 178 19.11 11.49 0.53
N GLU A 179 18.48 12.59 0.95
CA GLU A 179 18.98 13.44 2.04
C GLU A 179 18.90 12.74 3.41
N TYR A 180 17.88 11.91 3.61
CA TYR A 180 17.65 11.09 4.80
C TYR A 180 17.38 9.64 4.41
N PRO A 181 17.76 8.65 5.25
CA PRO A 181 17.48 7.24 4.96
C PRO A 181 15.98 6.99 4.86
N VAL A 182 15.58 6.19 3.87
CA VAL A 182 14.23 5.64 3.78
C VAL A 182 14.11 4.52 4.81
N ILE A 183 13.07 4.54 5.63
CA ILE A 183 12.91 3.61 6.75
C ILE A 183 11.77 2.62 6.46
N HIS A 184 12.03 1.33 6.67
CA HIS A 184 11.02 0.27 6.66
C HIS A 184 11.05 -0.49 7.99
N ARG A 185 9.89 -0.65 8.64
CA ARG A 185 9.78 -1.41 9.89
C ARG A 185 9.37 -2.84 9.57
N ILE A 186 10.05 -3.80 10.18
CA ILE A 186 9.71 -5.22 10.05
C ILE A 186 9.68 -5.90 11.42
N GLU A 187 8.65 -6.71 11.67
CA GLU A 187 8.51 -7.54 12.86
C GLU A 187 8.92 -8.99 12.56
N ILE A 188 9.92 -9.47 13.29
CA ILE A 188 10.42 -10.84 13.21
C ILE A 188 9.81 -11.65 14.33
N LEU A 189 8.97 -12.60 13.95
CA LEU A 189 8.31 -13.52 14.85
C LEU A 189 9.24 -14.70 15.16
N PRO A 190 9.19 -15.28 16.36
CA PRO A 190 9.92 -16.51 16.66
C PRO A 190 9.49 -17.62 15.69
N GLU A 191 10.47 -18.39 15.23
CA GLU A 191 10.17 -19.68 14.60
C GLU A 191 9.43 -20.52 15.63
N TYR A 192 8.23 -21.01 15.29
CA TYR A 192 7.41 -21.79 16.22
C TYR A 192 8.25 -22.97 16.73
N ALA A 193 8.74 -22.86 17.96
CA ALA A 193 9.22 -24.04 18.66
C ALA A 193 7.98 -24.92 18.85
N GLU A 194 7.94 -26.07 18.17
CA GLU A 194 6.95 -27.13 18.42
C GLU A 194 6.89 -27.53 19.92
N SER A 195 7.81 -27.04 20.77
CA SER A 195 7.92 -27.39 22.18
C SER A 195 7.26 -26.44 23.19
N GLU A 196 6.58 -25.35 22.80
CA GLU A 196 5.87 -24.48 23.77
C GLU A 196 4.35 -24.61 23.78
N SER A 197 3.78 -25.42 22.89
CA SER A 197 2.46 -26.02 23.12
C SER A 197 2.63 -27.51 23.36
N ILE A 198 3.09 -27.91 24.55
CA ILE A 198 2.56 -29.17 25.08
C ILE A 198 1.07 -28.87 25.23
N ASP A 199 0.28 -29.33 24.26
CA ASP A 199 -1.18 -29.19 24.24
C ASP A 199 -1.68 -29.39 25.67
N VAL A 200 -2.47 -28.46 26.21
CA VAL A 200 -3.06 -28.61 27.55
C VAL A 200 -3.73 -29.98 27.67
N LEU A 201 -4.28 -30.48 26.56
CA LEU A 201 -4.82 -31.83 26.42
C LEU A 201 -3.77 -32.94 26.56
N THR A 202 -2.56 -32.76 26.05
CA THR A 202 -1.42 -33.69 26.24
C THR A 202 -0.97 -33.71 27.69
N LEU A 203 -0.86 -32.57 28.38
CA LEU A 203 -0.55 -32.54 29.82
C LEU A 203 -1.61 -33.28 30.65
N ILE A 204 -2.89 -33.01 30.35
CA ILE A 204 -4.01 -33.72 30.98
C ILE A 204 -3.92 -35.21 30.68
N ALA A 205 -3.66 -35.59 29.43
CA ALA A 205 -3.56 -36.97 29.01
C ALA A 205 -2.40 -37.72 29.70
N THR A 206 -1.22 -37.08 29.83
CA THR A 206 -0.06 -37.68 30.51
C THR A 206 -0.31 -37.86 32.00
N ASP A 207 -0.96 -36.89 32.67
CA ASP A 207 -1.31 -37.00 34.10
C ASP A 207 -2.35 -38.12 34.32
N ILE A 208 -3.37 -38.20 33.45
CA ILE A 208 -4.33 -39.30 33.48
C ILE A 208 -3.64 -40.64 33.23
N GLN A 209 -2.74 -40.72 32.25
CA GLN A 209 -1.98 -41.93 31.92
C GLN A 209 -1.18 -42.42 33.13
N GLU A 210 -0.47 -41.54 33.84
CA GLU A 210 0.29 -41.87 35.04
C GLU A 210 -0.61 -42.45 36.14
N HIS A 211 -1.73 -41.79 36.44
CA HIS A 211 -2.66 -42.28 37.45
C HIS A 211 -3.34 -43.60 37.08
N LEU A 212 -3.62 -43.83 35.80
CA LEU A 212 -4.11 -45.13 35.32
C LEU A 212 -3.04 -46.22 35.42
N GLN A 213 -1.79 -45.90 35.09
CA GLN A 213 -0.66 -46.83 35.24
C GLN A 213 -0.44 -47.18 36.73
N ASN A 214 -0.53 -46.22 37.64
CA ASN A 214 -0.47 -46.47 39.08
C ASN A 214 -1.54 -47.48 39.55
N ILE A 215 -2.77 -47.41 39.01
CA ILE A 215 -3.82 -48.41 39.32
C ILE A 215 -3.41 -49.81 38.85
N VAL A 216 -2.79 -49.92 37.67
CA VAL A 216 -2.28 -51.19 37.14
C VAL A 216 -1.11 -51.71 37.99
N ASP A 217 -0.24 -50.82 38.45
CA ASP A 217 0.95 -51.16 39.23
C ASP A 217 0.64 -51.51 40.71
N GLY A 218 -0.62 -51.38 41.13
CA GLY A 218 -1.11 -51.80 42.44
C GLY A 218 -1.16 -50.70 43.50
N GLU A 219 -0.94 -49.44 43.13
CA GLU A 219 -1.10 -48.29 44.02
C GLU A 219 -2.56 -48.10 44.47
N PRO A 220 -2.83 -47.31 45.52
CA PRO A 220 -4.17 -47.15 46.09
C PRO A 220 -5.23 -46.74 45.06
N PHE A 221 -6.12 -47.67 44.72
CA PHE A 221 -7.17 -47.49 43.71
C PHE A 221 -7.99 -46.21 43.92
N ASN A 222 -8.54 -46.00 45.11
CA ASN A 222 -9.40 -44.85 45.39
C ASN A 222 -8.68 -43.51 45.23
N SER A 223 -7.38 -43.44 45.52
CA SER A 223 -6.61 -42.20 45.41
C SER A 223 -6.47 -41.78 43.95
N ASN A 224 -5.99 -42.70 43.11
CA ASN A 224 -5.78 -42.45 41.68
C ASN A 224 -7.11 -42.25 40.93
N TYR A 225 -8.12 -43.06 41.24
CA TYR A 225 -9.44 -42.96 40.63
C TYR A 225 -10.13 -41.62 40.95
N ASN A 226 -10.22 -41.25 42.24
CA ASN A 226 -10.89 -40.01 42.64
C ASN A 226 -10.15 -38.77 42.14
N TYR A 227 -8.81 -38.82 42.07
CA TYR A 227 -8.03 -37.72 41.51
C TYR A 227 -8.43 -37.41 40.07
N ILE A 228 -8.45 -38.42 39.19
CA ILE A 228 -8.84 -38.22 37.78
C ILE A 228 -10.30 -37.76 37.69
N LEU A 229 -11.17 -38.36 38.50
CA LEU A 229 -12.61 -38.11 38.50
C LEU A 229 -12.94 -36.65 38.88
N GLU A 230 -12.33 -36.15 39.95
CA GLU A 230 -12.54 -34.79 40.47
C GLU A 230 -11.87 -33.75 39.59
N LYS A 231 -10.62 -34.00 39.17
CA LYS A 231 -9.79 -33.02 38.47
C LYS A 231 -10.16 -32.85 37.00
N TYR A 232 -10.54 -33.93 36.31
CA TYR A 232 -10.70 -33.92 34.85
C TYR A 232 -12.08 -34.31 34.36
N LEU A 233 -12.78 -35.19 35.07
CA LEU A 233 -14.07 -35.72 34.62
C LEU A 233 -15.28 -35.03 35.28
N CYS A 234 -15.04 -33.98 36.08
CA CYS A 234 -16.09 -33.21 36.74
C CYS A 234 -17.07 -34.09 37.54
N ASN A 235 -16.53 -35.07 38.26
CA ASN A 235 -17.29 -36.02 39.06
C ASN A 235 -18.25 -36.90 38.25
N ASN A 236 -17.98 -37.10 36.95
CA ASN A 236 -18.75 -37.99 36.10
C ASN A 236 -18.10 -39.39 35.98
N PRO A 237 -18.51 -40.39 36.77
CA PRO A 237 -17.98 -41.75 36.67
C PRO A 237 -18.38 -42.44 35.37
N ASN A 238 -19.40 -41.92 34.68
CA ASN A 238 -19.95 -42.46 33.43
C ASN A 238 -19.27 -41.88 32.17
N ALA A 239 -18.11 -41.23 32.31
CA ALA A 239 -17.35 -40.73 31.18
C ALA A 239 -17.00 -41.86 30.20
N GLN A 240 -17.08 -41.58 28.90
CA GLN A 240 -16.93 -42.61 27.88
C GLN A 240 -15.46 -43.01 27.72
N VAL A 241 -15.16 -44.30 27.75
CA VAL A 241 -13.80 -44.82 27.51
C VAL A 241 -13.80 -45.71 26.26
N LEU A 242 -12.79 -45.56 25.41
CA LEU A 242 -12.53 -46.46 24.29
C LEU A 242 -11.14 -47.02 24.46
N VAL A 243 -11.03 -48.35 24.47
CA VAL A 243 -9.77 -49.05 24.71
C VAL A 243 -9.36 -49.79 23.45
N ASN A 244 -8.17 -49.50 22.91
CA ASN A 244 -7.67 -50.10 21.66
C ASN A 244 -8.70 -50.05 20.50
N ASN A 245 -9.42 -48.92 20.38
CA ASN A 245 -10.52 -48.71 19.42
C ASN A 245 -11.73 -49.66 19.57
N VAL A 246 -11.82 -50.42 20.66
CA VAL A 246 -13.00 -51.21 21.03
C VAL A 246 -13.78 -50.44 22.11
N LYS A 247 -15.09 -50.33 21.92
CA LYS A 247 -15.97 -49.65 22.88
C LYS A 247 -15.97 -50.42 24.21
N GLN A 248 -15.59 -49.76 25.30
CA GLN A 248 -15.67 -50.31 26.64
C GLN A 248 -16.39 -49.33 27.59
N ASN A 249 -17.54 -49.77 28.10
CA ASN A 249 -18.23 -49.30 29.32
C ASN A 249 -18.08 -47.80 29.68
N ASP A 250 -17.95 -47.53 30.96
CA ASP A 250 -17.77 -46.24 31.63
C ASP A 250 -16.42 -46.19 32.36
N PHE A 251 -15.98 -44.98 32.71
CA PHE A 251 -14.69 -44.75 33.37
C PHE A 251 -14.50 -45.55 34.67
N TYR A 252 -15.54 -45.68 35.50
CA TYR A 252 -15.46 -46.49 36.71
C TYR A 252 -15.24 -47.96 36.40
N SER A 253 -16.05 -48.54 35.51
CA SER A 253 -15.93 -49.93 35.07
C SER A 253 -14.53 -50.22 34.52
N TYR A 254 -14.00 -49.32 33.69
CA TYR A 254 -12.64 -49.44 33.15
C TYR A 254 -11.56 -49.46 34.25
N CYS A 255 -11.57 -48.49 35.17
CA CYS A 255 -10.60 -48.44 36.26
C CYS A 255 -10.69 -49.66 37.18
N HIS A 256 -11.91 -50.14 37.43
CA HIS A 256 -12.13 -51.35 38.23
C HIS A 256 -11.56 -52.61 37.54
N GLU A 257 -11.69 -52.72 36.22
CA GLU A 257 -11.04 -53.78 35.43
C GLU A 257 -9.51 -53.68 35.52
N LEU A 258 -8.94 -52.48 35.40
CA LEU A 258 -7.49 -52.27 35.55
C LEU A 258 -6.97 -52.78 36.90
N LYS A 259 -7.69 -52.51 38.00
CA LYS A 259 -7.32 -53.01 39.33
C LYS A 259 -7.27 -54.55 39.40
N ILE A 260 -8.20 -55.23 38.74
CA ILE A 260 -8.25 -56.71 38.69
C ILE A 260 -7.11 -57.25 37.82
N ILE A 261 -6.87 -56.61 36.68
CA ILE A 261 -5.90 -57.01 35.65
C ILE A 261 -4.46 -56.75 36.09
N GLY A 262 -4.18 -55.62 36.75
CA GLY A 262 -2.87 -55.26 37.29
C GLY A 262 -2.35 -56.25 38.34
N SER A 263 -3.26 -56.88 39.09
CA SER A 263 -2.90 -57.96 40.03
C SER A 263 -2.53 -59.29 39.34
N ARG A 264 -2.74 -59.43 38.02
CA ARG A 264 -2.68 -60.72 37.30
C ARG A 264 -1.90 -60.68 35.97
N SER A 265 -1.53 -59.52 35.46
CA SER A 265 -0.89 -59.36 34.15
C SER A 265 -0.05 -58.08 34.08
N SER A 266 0.98 -58.08 33.24
CA SER A 266 1.78 -56.89 32.93
C SER A 266 1.11 -56.08 31.81
N THR A 267 0.03 -55.39 32.18
CA THR A 267 -0.59 -54.39 31.31
C THR A 267 0.17 -53.08 31.39
N VAL A 268 0.37 -52.42 30.25
CA VAL A 268 0.98 -51.09 30.17
C VAL A 268 0.03 -50.16 29.45
N ILE A 269 -0.29 -49.02 30.06
CA ILE A 269 -1.02 -47.92 29.43
C ILE A 269 -0.04 -47.17 28.54
N VAL A 270 -0.15 -47.38 27.23
CA VAL A 270 0.82 -46.88 26.26
C VAL A 270 0.53 -45.45 25.86
N GLU A 271 -0.74 -45.09 25.77
CA GLU A 271 -1.17 -43.77 25.30
C GLU A 271 -2.58 -43.46 25.81
N VAL A 272 -2.80 -42.19 26.18
CA VAL A 272 -4.12 -41.65 26.50
C VAL A 272 -4.34 -40.44 25.59
N VAL A 273 -5.52 -40.33 25.02
CA VAL A 273 -5.98 -39.14 24.30
C VAL A 273 -7.31 -38.70 24.91
N VAL A 274 -7.44 -37.41 25.17
CA VAL A 274 -8.61 -36.83 25.83
C VAL A 274 -9.44 -36.04 24.81
N GLU A 275 -10.76 -36.21 24.85
CA GLU A 275 -11.71 -35.39 24.12
C GLU A 275 -12.48 -34.49 25.11
N PRO A 276 -12.27 -33.16 25.08
CA PRO A 276 -12.97 -32.24 25.97
C PRO A 276 -14.44 -32.11 25.59
N ASP A 277 -15.28 -31.76 26.57
CA ASP A 277 -16.64 -31.34 26.31
C ASP A 277 -16.67 -29.93 25.71
N LYS A 278 -17.52 -29.70 24.69
CA LYS A 278 -17.63 -28.37 24.06
C LYS A 278 -18.29 -27.33 24.96
N LYS A 279 -18.89 -27.74 26.08
CA LYS A 279 -19.69 -26.90 26.98
C LYS A 279 -19.07 -26.73 28.37
N SER A 280 -17.95 -27.40 28.66
CA SER A 280 -17.32 -27.37 29.97
C SER A 280 -15.82 -27.61 29.86
N ASN A 281 -15.06 -27.27 30.90
CA ASN A 281 -13.61 -27.54 30.96
C ASN A 281 -13.29 -29.01 31.32
N CYS A 282 -14.26 -29.91 31.16
CA CYS A 282 -14.19 -31.31 31.57
C CYS A 282 -13.86 -32.20 30.38
N VAL A 283 -13.16 -33.30 30.64
CA VAL A 283 -12.95 -34.37 29.65
C VAL A 283 -14.22 -35.20 29.54
N LYS A 284 -14.75 -35.32 28.33
CA LYS A 284 -15.99 -36.06 28.05
C LYS A 284 -15.72 -37.51 27.69
N LYS A 285 -14.62 -37.76 26.99
CA LYS A 285 -14.26 -39.07 26.44
C LYS A 285 -12.76 -39.29 26.49
N LEU A 286 -12.38 -40.52 26.81
CA LEU A 286 -11.01 -41.01 26.91
C LEU A 286 -10.78 -42.08 25.83
N LEU A 287 -9.73 -41.92 25.06
CA LEU A 287 -9.23 -42.91 24.12
C LEU A 287 -7.93 -43.47 24.71
N ILE A 288 -7.90 -44.75 25.02
CA ILE A 288 -6.79 -45.37 25.73
C ILE A 288 -6.24 -46.50 24.88
N ARG A 289 -4.91 -46.49 24.70
CA ARG A 289 -4.18 -47.60 24.11
C ARG A 289 -3.43 -48.33 25.20
N GLN A 290 -3.71 -49.63 25.35
CA GLN A 290 -3.06 -50.48 26.34
C GLN A 290 -2.51 -51.75 25.69
N SER A 291 -1.37 -52.23 26.17
CA SER A 291 -0.76 -53.48 25.74
C SER A 291 -0.69 -54.45 26.91
N SER A 292 -0.98 -55.73 26.68
CA SER A 292 -0.80 -56.79 27.67
C SER A 292 0.18 -57.84 27.14
N LEU A 293 1.19 -58.21 27.92
CA LEU A 293 2.17 -59.25 27.54
C LEU A 293 1.63 -60.69 27.59
N THR A 294 0.32 -60.88 27.78
CA THR A 294 -0.32 -62.18 28.00
C THR A 294 -1.22 -62.66 26.85
N GLN A 295 -0.82 -62.41 25.59
CA GLN A 295 -1.37 -63.12 24.42
C GLN A 295 -0.29 -63.39 23.34
N GLU A 296 0.77 -64.13 23.71
CA GLU A 296 1.62 -64.86 22.75
C GLU A 296 1.65 -66.38 23.01
N LYS A 297 0.68 -66.90 23.76
CA LYS A 297 0.49 -68.34 23.94
C LYS A 297 -0.95 -68.75 23.66
N THR A 298 -1.28 -68.83 22.38
CA THR A 298 -2.13 -69.91 21.87
C THR A 298 -1.76 -70.15 20.42
N LEU A 299 -1.22 -71.35 20.20
CA LEU A 299 -1.11 -72.06 18.92
C LEU A 299 -2.45 -72.12 18.19
#